data_AF-A0A5B7FUE4-F1
#
_entry.id   AF-A0A5B7FUE4-F1
#
_cell.length_a   1.000
_cell.length_b   1.000
_cell.length_c   1.000
_cell.angle_alpha   90.00
_cell.angle_beta   90.00
_cell.angle_gamma   90.00
#
_symmetry.space_group_name_H-M   'P 1'
#
loop_
_entity.id
_entity.type
_entity.pdbx_description
1 polymer ?
#
loop_
_entity_poly.entity_id
_entity_poly.type
_entity_poly.pdbx_seq_one_letter_code
_entity_poly.pdbx_strand_id
1 'polypeptide(L)'
;MCVAGTSSAVHVYEFQPKGQQSDSYLLYSKNLTLPPLDALTFCVRLRFYFLWEVSGFLQVSDDSSGNLVPTIQAGECCRHRNLCEVLLEVNLNYIRVTLANFRRYHFLKNRLRALTWHHLCVTYGEGVTVSYLDGAEQDRHPYELNQNITGNHAKVGAWDKASSYSGQLSQVNLWSRALTKQEVAALAECRQSSQGNLIAWEGPWETLGNVSLTEEPIDKLCQEASGTDYFVFTDFTAPAAFQVCEGLGGYVPTPESRGEYETIVQAVDKYLKNNGRQCKPFWAGITDNQEEGVWTLVKHMSKLEPPWAVDEPDGSNLENCAVVEGPLKMADARCDEQQCVVCAVPRRPVWKLLGACERYHRNTHFVALQDPNEGFLFRGYSDYRIVREGSDWLWWDWRNKQTVATLSSGVNGVPIGRQDWRLTRPMCGQSEGETRRLLLTPCPADFFSCDDASCIRLYQRCDLKFDCRDKSDESGCQLVRFPPIYRLDLPPVVNNRNNESSPLPVTVHVIIESADVDTPSMHMHVNLNVSMTWQEARLDFLNLNEDYTLNRYVSAELSKGGSLVFVVMRVGAPSPWLINKSYVLVTAPTDPTGPNCPLSRQRSEATPSPDGMIGCGTRDCDPARQGIHTVQCVCRS
;
A
#
# COMPACT_ATOMS: atom_id res chain seq x y z
N MET A 1 34.62 14.30 11.01
CA MET A 1 35.60 13.24 10.66
C MET A 1 34.86 11.92 10.69
N CYS A 2 34.35 11.47 9.54
CA CYS A 2 33.73 10.15 9.42
C CYS A 2 34.85 9.13 9.22
N VAL A 3 34.99 8.19 10.14
CA VAL A 3 35.88 7.04 9.96
C VAL A 3 35.28 6.22 8.83
N ALA A 4 35.96 6.20 7.68
CA ALA A 4 35.71 5.23 6.62
C ALA A 4 36.11 3.85 7.16
N GLY A 5 35.18 3.21 7.87
CA GLY A 5 35.29 1.80 8.19
C GLY A 5 35.18 1.02 6.89
N THR A 6 36.19 0.22 6.59
CA THR A 6 36.14 -0.77 5.53
C THR A 6 34.92 -1.66 5.75
N SER A 7 33.85 -1.46 4.96
CA SER A 7 32.67 -2.32 4.99
C SER A 7 33.11 -3.76 4.72
N SER A 8 32.90 -4.66 5.68
CA SER A 8 33.14 -6.10 5.48
C SER A 8 32.24 -6.59 4.35
N ALA A 9 32.84 -7.24 3.34
CA ALA A 9 32.09 -7.94 2.31
C ALA A 9 31.41 -9.17 2.92
N VAL A 10 30.22 -9.52 2.41
CA VAL A 10 29.47 -10.72 2.81
C VAL A 10 29.09 -11.54 1.59
N HIS A 11 29.07 -12.86 1.74
CA HIS A 11 28.65 -13.76 0.69
C HIS A 11 27.15 -13.63 0.41
N VAL A 12 26.79 -13.55 -0.86
CA VAL A 12 25.41 -13.52 -1.38
C VAL A 12 25.26 -14.66 -2.38
N TYR A 13 24.35 -15.59 -2.07
CA TYR A 13 24.03 -16.68 -2.96
C TYR A 13 22.70 -16.43 -3.66
N GLU A 14 22.67 -16.63 -4.97
CA GLU A 14 21.49 -16.44 -5.81
C GLU A 14 20.92 -17.78 -6.27
N PHE A 15 19.61 -17.92 -6.13
CA PHE A 15 18.83 -19.10 -6.49
C PHE A 15 17.78 -18.71 -7.53
N GLN A 16 17.66 -19.50 -8.59
CA GLN A 16 16.65 -19.33 -9.64
C GLN A 16 16.57 -17.87 -10.19
N PRO A 17 17.66 -17.33 -10.79
CA PRO A 17 17.77 -15.91 -11.15
C PRO A 17 16.71 -15.39 -12.13
N LYS A 18 16.08 -16.28 -12.92
CA LYS A 18 15.02 -15.94 -13.88
C LYS A 18 13.61 -16.39 -13.46
N GLY A 19 13.43 -16.79 -12.19
CA GLY A 19 12.21 -17.46 -11.73
C GLY A 19 11.99 -18.83 -12.37
N GLN A 20 13.02 -19.38 -13.03
CA GLN A 20 12.98 -20.72 -13.59
C GLN A 20 13.18 -21.72 -12.45
N GLN A 21 12.17 -22.56 -12.26
CA GLN A 21 12.18 -23.59 -11.24
C GLN A 21 13.39 -24.52 -11.36
N SER A 22 14.16 -24.63 -10.28
CA SER A 22 15.25 -25.59 -10.09
C SER A 22 15.26 -26.14 -8.66
N ASP A 23 15.96 -27.24 -8.46
CA ASP A 23 16.24 -27.89 -7.18
C ASP A 23 17.64 -27.51 -6.66
N SER A 24 18.11 -26.29 -6.92
CA SER A 24 19.47 -25.85 -6.57
C SER A 24 19.57 -25.31 -5.14
N TYR A 25 20.46 -25.88 -4.31
CA TYR A 25 20.55 -25.57 -2.88
C TYR A 25 21.99 -25.48 -2.39
N LEU A 26 22.14 -24.93 -1.18
CA LEU A 26 23.36 -25.01 -0.39
C LEU A 26 23.22 -26.08 0.67
N LEU A 27 24.26 -26.89 0.84
CA LEU A 27 24.37 -27.86 1.93
C LEU A 27 25.45 -27.40 2.91
N TYR A 28 25.13 -27.40 4.21
CA TYR A 28 26.12 -27.14 5.24
C TYR A 28 27.02 -28.37 5.41
N SER A 29 28.29 -28.27 5.01
CA SER A 29 29.16 -29.46 4.86
C SER A 29 29.87 -29.88 6.14
N LYS A 30 29.86 -29.05 7.18
CA LYS A 30 30.32 -29.45 8.51
C LYS A 30 29.30 -30.41 9.11
N ASN A 31 29.78 -31.46 9.79
CA ASN A 31 28.95 -32.34 10.61
C ASN A 31 28.15 -31.50 11.62
N LEU A 32 26.90 -31.21 11.27
CA LEU A 32 25.95 -30.52 12.13
C LEU A 32 25.47 -31.54 13.15
N THR A 33 25.46 -31.15 14.42
CA THR A 33 24.84 -31.92 15.49
C THR A 33 24.13 -30.93 16.37
N LEU A 34 22.82 -30.81 16.18
CA LEU A 34 22.01 -29.99 17.06
C LEU A 34 21.83 -30.75 18.38
N PRO A 35 22.32 -30.21 19.52
CA PRO A 35 21.95 -30.75 20.81
C PRO A 35 20.43 -30.58 21.01
N PRO A 36 19.80 -31.25 21.99
CA PRO A 36 18.40 -31.00 22.28
C PRO A 36 18.22 -29.52 22.69
N LEU A 37 17.57 -28.73 21.83
CA LEU A 37 17.38 -27.29 22.03
C LEU A 37 16.02 -26.98 22.66
N ASP A 38 16.03 -26.18 23.73
CA ASP A 38 14.86 -25.56 24.38
C ASP A 38 14.68 -24.09 23.96
N ALA A 39 15.68 -23.50 23.30
CA ALA A 39 15.63 -22.18 22.69
C ALA A 39 16.45 -22.16 21.39
N LEU A 40 16.01 -21.36 20.43
CA LEU A 40 16.75 -21.11 19.19
C LEU A 40 16.45 -19.74 18.62
N THR A 41 17.37 -19.26 17.80
CA THR A 41 17.10 -18.15 16.89
C THR A 41 17.60 -18.47 15.53
N PHE A 42 16.80 -18.16 14.53
CA PHE A 42 17.20 -18.15 13.15
C PHE A 42 17.12 -16.73 12.59
N CYS A 43 18.12 -16.32 11.82
CA CYS A 43 18.08 -15.08 11.05
C CYS A 43 18.58 -15.30 9.63
N VAL A 44 18.03 -14.54 8.68
CA VAL A 44 18.41 -14.52 7.26
C VAL A 44 18.18 -13.15 6.67
N ARG A 45 19.02 -12.75 5.72
CA ARG A 45 18.68 -11.70 4.76
C ARG A 45 18.19 -12.32 3.47
N LEU A 46 17.02 -11.89 3.03
CA LEU A 46 16.40 -12.38 1.80
C LEU A 46 16.06 -11.21 0.88
N ARG A 47 16.33 -11.40 -0.42
CA ARG A 47 15.92 -10.51 -1.51
C ARG A 47 15.30 -11.36 -2.60
N PHE A 48 13.97 -11.44 -2.61
CA PHE A 48 13.28 -12.36 -3.52
C PHE A 48 13.04 -11.71 -4.89
N TYR A 49 13.02 -12.56 -5.92
CA TYR A 49 12.64 -12.18 -7.27
C TYR A 49 11.22 -12.60 -7.58
N PHE A 50 10.87 -13.79 -7.13
CA PHE A 50 9.64 -14.49 -7.39
C PHE A 50 9.23 -15.26 -6.13
N LEU A 51 7.95 -15.26 -5.79
CA LEU A 51 7.41 -16.10 -4.71
C LEU A 51 6.34 -17.05 -5.23
N TRP A 52 6.39 -18.29 -4.78
CA TRP A 52 5.33 -19.28 -4.95
C TRP A 52 4.18 -19.04 -3.98
N GLU A 53 3.23 -19.96 -3.91
CA GLU A 53 2.22 -19.92 -2.84
C GLU A 53 2.86 -19.97 -1.47
N VAL A 54 3.84 -20.83 -1.31
CA VAL A 54 4.75 -20.84 -0.18
C VAL A 54 6.12 -21.19 -0.73
N SER A 55 7.14 -20.44 -0.36
CA SER A 55 8.52 -20.66 -0.82
C SER A 55 9.40 -21.11 0.34
N GLY A 56 9.81 -22.38 0.35
CA GLY A 56 10.77 -22.89 1.32
C GLY A 56 12.17 -22.37 1.03
N PHE A 57 12.91 -21.98 2.06
CA PHE A 57 14.29 -21.48 1.91
C PHE A 57 15.28 -22.00 2.95
N LEU A 58 14.82 -22.61 4.05
CA LEU A 58 15.67 -23.25 5.05
C LEU A 58 15.03 -24.56 5.50
N GLN A 59 15.85 -25.61 5.59
CA GLN A 59 15.50 -26.89 6.18
C GLN A 59 16.64 -27.39 7.05
N VAL A 60 16.30 -27.85 8.26
CA VAL A 60 17.17 -28.67 9.10
C VAL A 60 16.46 -29.98 9.38
N SER A 61 17.13 -31.09 9.09
CA SER A 61 16.58 -32.44 9.19
C SER A 61 17.50 -33.35 10.00
N ASP A 62 16.90 -34.40 10.56
CA ASP A 62 17.60 -35.49 11.22
C ASP A 62 17.50 -36.75 10.32
N ASP A 63 18.62 -37.18 9.73
CA ASP A 63 18.69 -38.40 8.94
C ASP A 63 19.43 -39.48 9.73
N SER A 64 18.69 -40.43 10.28
CA SER A 64 19.23 -41.58 11.00
C SER A 64 19.54 -42.77 10.08
N SER A 65 19.35 -42.67 8.76
CA SER A 65 19.33 -43.82 7.85
C SER A 65 20.61 -44.08 7.04
N GLY A 66 21.62 -43.22 7.13
CA GLY A 66 22.97 -43.48 6.58
C GLY A 66 23.04 -43.64 5.05
N ASN A 67 21.95 -43.42 4.32
CA ASN A 67 21.96 -43.36 2.87
C ASN A 67 22.23 -41.92 2.42
N LEU A 68 23.18 -41.75 1.50
CA LEU A 68 23.47 -40.48 0.81
C LEU A 68 22.17 -39.80 0.37
N VAL A 69 21.81 -38.74 1.09
CA VAL A 69 20.76 -37.75 0.79
C VAL A 69 19.59 -38.31 -0.03
N PRO A 70 18.56 -38.92 0.58
CA PRO A 70 17.31 -39.08 -0.13
C PRO A 70 16.86 -37.67 -0.49
N THR A 71 16.53 -37.46 -1.76
CA THR A 71 15.83 -36.26 -2.22
C THR A 71 14.46 -36.23 -1.54
N ILE A 72 14.38 -35.84 -0.27
CA ILE A 72 13.14 -35.75 0.49
C ILE A 72 12.28 -34.69 -0.22
N GLN A 73 11.32 -35.14 -1.01
CA GLN A 73 10.42 -34.26 -1.76
C GLN A 73 9.58 -33.44 -0.76
N ALA A 74 9.18 -32.21 -1.11
CA ALA A 74 8.46 -31.30 -0.19
C ALA A 74 7.14 -31.87 0.37
N GLY A 75 6.57 -32.86 -0.32
CA GLY A 75 5.42 -33.62 0.17
C GLY A 75 5.75 -34.62 1.28
N GLU A 76 6.99 -35.09 1.40
CA GLU A 76 7.37 -36.14 2.35
C GLU A 76 7.63 -35.61 3.76
N CYS A 77 8.20 -34.42 3.96
CA CYS A 77 8.20 -33.80 5.30
C CYS A 77 6.81 -33.31 5.72
N CYS A 78 5.96 -32.90 4.77
CA CYS A 78 4.56 -32.58 5.07
C CYS A 78 3.73 -33.84 5.39
N ARG A 79 4.07 -35.01 4.84
CA ARG A 79 3.40 -36.30 5.12
C ARG A 79 3.99 -37.05 6.30
N HIS A 80 5.30 -36.96 6.52
CA HIS A 80 6.04 -37.62 7.58
C HIS A 80 6.61 -36.55 8.52
N ARG A 81 5.86 -36.28 9.59
CA ARG A 81 6.15 -35.25 10.62
C ARG A 81 7.48 -35.46 11.36
N ASN A 82 8.18 -36.56 11.13
CA ASN A 82 9.38 -36.95 11.87
C ASN A 82 10.69 -36.74 11.08
N LEU A 83 10.65 -36.11 9.89
CA LEU A 83 11.83 -35.95 9.02
C LEU A 83 12.41 -34.52 8.96
N CYS A 84 11.63 -33.50 9.32
CA CYS A 84 12.05 -32.09 9.27
C CYS A 84 11.87 -31.43 10.64
N GLU A 85 12.98 -31.11 11.29
CA GLU A 85 13.00 -30.55 12.64
C GLU A 85 12.91 -29.02 12.63
N VAL A 86 13.50 -28.35 11.63
CA VAL A 86 13.29 -26.91 11.40
C VAL A 86 12.97 -26.68 9.93
N LEU A 87 11.87 -26.00 9.67
CA LEU A 87 11.50 -25.60 8.31
C LEU A 87 10.93 -24.19 8.31
N LEU A 88 11.50 -23.34 7.48
CA LEU A 88 11.03 -21.98 7.25
C LEU A 88 10.63 -21.77 5.81
N GLU A 89 9.43 -21.24 5.65
CA GLU A 89 8.84 -20.97 4.35
C GLU A 89 8.20 -19.59 4.35
N VAL A 90 8.36 -18.86 3.25
CA VAL A 90 7.89 -17.48 3.13
C VAL A 90 6.74 -17.35 2.14
N ASN A 91 5.76 -16.55 2.52
CA ASN A 91 4.69 -16.02 1.68
C ASN A 91 4.73 -14.48 1.80
N LEU A 92 4.04 -13.78 0.89
CA LEU A 92 3.95 -12.31 0.95
C LEU A 92 3.35 -11.76 2.24
N ASN A 93 2.40 -12.48 2.84
CA ASN A 93 1.63 -12.01 3.99
C ASN A 93 2.02 -12.70 5.31
N TYR A 94 2.78 -13.79 5.25
CA TYR A 94 3.12 -14.58 6.42
C TYR A 94 4.40 -15.38 6.22
N ILE A 95 4.93 -15.88 7.31
CA ILE A 95 6.00 -16.88 7.33
C ILE A 95 5.45 -18.11 7.99
N ARG A 96 5.69 -19.27 7.38
CA ARG A 96 5.34 -20.55 7.95
C ARG A 96 6.56 -21.09 8.67
N VAL A 97 6.44 -21.17 9.98
CA VAL A 97 7.49 -21.65 10.87
C VAL A 97 7.12 -23.04 11.34
N THR A 98 8.00 -24.00 11.10
CA THR A 98 7.88 -25.36 11.60
C THR A 98 9.09 -25.66 12.49
N LEU A 99 8.83 -26.02 13.75
CA LEU A 99 9.83 -26.39 14.76
C LEU A 99 9.40 -27.73 15.38
N ALA A 100 10.14 -28.80 15.16
CA ALA A 100 9.76 -30.18 15.48
C ALA A 100 8.32 -30.48 15.02
N ASN A 101 7.39 -30.74 15.96
CA ASN A 101 5.98 -30.99 15.69
C ASN A 101 5.09 -29.74 15.66
N PHE A 102 5.65 -28.56 15.95
CA PHE A 102 4.94 -27.28 15.93
C PHE A 102 4.98 -26.66 14.54
N ARG A 103 3.82 -26.24 14.03
CA ARG A 103 3.72 -25.50 12.77
C ARG A 103 2.72 -24.35 12.90
N ARG A 104 3.17 -23.11 12.66
CA ARG A 104 2.32 -21.91 12.70
C ARG A 104 2.61 -20.95 11.56
N TYR A 105 1.58 -20.16 11.26
CA TYR A 105 1.63 -19.02 10.36
C TYR A 105 1.88 -17.77 11.20
N HIS A 106 3.00 -17.11 10.97
CA HIS A 106 3.34 -15.83 11.57
C HIS A 106 2.98 -14.72 10.57
N PHE A 107 1.93 -13.96 10.84
CA PHE A 107 1.47 -12.92 9.93
C PHE A 107 2.36 -11.68 9.96
N LEU A 108 2.66 -11.15 8.80
CA LEU A 108 3.50 -9.97 8.65
C LEU A 108 2.63 -8.70 8.73
N LYS A 109 2.96 -7.80 9.66
CA LYS A 109 2.39 -6.45 9.73
C LYS A 109 2.86 -5.61 8.54
N ASN A 110 4.15 -5.74 8.22
CA ASN A 110 4.78 -5.08 7.07
C ASN A 110 4.98 -6.08 5.94
N ARG A 111 4.56 -5.75 4.73
CA ARG A 111 4.66 -6.65 3.57
C ARG A 111 6.08 -6.70 3.01
N LEU A 112 6.46 -7.87 2.51
CA LEU A 112 7.70 -8.08 1.77
C LEU A 112 7.67 -7.40 0.40
N ARG A 113 8.80 -6.87 -0.04
CA ARG A 113 8.97 -6.20 -1.34
C ARG A 113 9.97 -6.94 -2.22
N ALA A 114 9.59 -7.20 -3.46
CA ALA A 114 10.48 -7.85 -4.41
C ALA A 114 11.71 -6.98 -4.67
N LEU A 115 12.85 -7.61 -4.97
CA LEU A 115 14.12 -6.94 -5.26
C LEU A 115 14.60 -5.99 -4.15
N THR A 116 14.12 -6.19 -2.93
CA THR A 116 14.54 -5.42 -1.76
C THR A 116 15.06 -6.39 -0.71
N TRP A 117 16.19 -6.05 -0.09
CA TRP A 117 16.68 -6.81 1.05
C TRP A 117 15.78 -6.63 2.26
N HIS A 118 15.43 -7.76 2.86
CA HIS A 118 14.71 -7.83 4.12
C HIS A 118 15.48 -8.72 5.09
N HIS A 119 15.58 -8.27 6.34
CA HIS A 119 16.17 -9.07 7.42
C HIS A 119 15.06 -9.76 8.20
N LEU A 120 15.03 -11.10 8.12
CA LEU A 120 14.03 -11.92 8.76
C LEU A 120 14.64 -12.73 9.89
N CYS A 121 14.05 -12.65 11.09
CA CYS A 121 14.41 -13.52 12.21
C CYS A 121 13.20 -14.19 12.85
N VAL A 122 13.41 -15.39 13.37
CA VAL A 122 12.46 -16.11 14.23
C VAL A 122 13.18 -16.57 15.47
N THR A 123 12.67 -16.19 16.64
CA THR A 123 13.20 -16.59 17.95
C THR A 123 12.20 -17.53 18.61
N TYR A 124 12.69 -18.57 19.27
CA TYR A 124 11.94 -19.40 20.19
C TYR A 124 12.68 -19.49 21.51
N GLY A 125 11.98 -19.26 22.62
CA GLY A 125 12.48 -19.42 23.97
C GLY A 125 11.38 -19.13 24.97
N GLU A 126 11.47 -19.73 26.16
CA GLU A 126 10.49 -19.56 27.24
C GLU A 126 9.03 -19.85 26.77
N GLY A 127 8.86 -20.87 25.92
CA GLY A 127 7.54 -21.26 25.42
C GLY A 127 6.88 -20.28 24.45
N VAL A 128 7.65 -19.38 23.83
CA VAL A 128 7.11 -18.38 22.90
C VAL A 128 7.93 -18.32 21.61
N THR A 129 7.26 -18.35 20.47
CA THR A 129 7.85 -18.02 19.17
C THR A 129 7.54 -16.57 18.78
N VAL A 130 8.55 -15.84 18.33
CA VAL A 130 8.41 -14.44 17.87
C VAL A 130 9.09 -14.29 16.52
N SER A 131 8.41 -13.65 15.57
CA SER A 131 8.97 -13.30 14.26
C SER A 131 9.27 -11.81 14.17
N TYR A 132 10.38 -11.48 13.52
CA TYR A 132 10.84 -10.11 13.32
C TYR A 132 11.15 -9.88 11.85
N LEU A 133 10.70 -8.75 11.30
CA LEU A 133 11.03 -8.30 9.94
C LEU A 133 11.65 -6.92 10.04
N ASP A 134 12.84 -6.77 9.45
CA ASP A 134 13.63 -5.54 9.45
C ASP A 134 13.83 -4.96 10.87
N GLY A 135 14.02 -5.86 11.85
CA GLY A 135 14.21 -5.52 13.27
C GLY A 135 12.92 -5.29 14.06
N ALA A 136 11.76 -5.21 13.40
CA ALA A 136 10.47 -4.98 14.04
C ALA A 136 9.68 -6.28 14.26
N GLU A 137 9.10 -6.46 15.45
CA GLU A 137 8.25 -7.61 15.80
C GLU A 137 6.97 -7.66 14.95
N GLN A 138 6.77 -8.77 14.26
CA GLN A 138 5.64 -9.01 13.37
C GLN A 138 4.54 -9.77 14.10
N ASP A 139 4.86 -10.94 14.65
CA ASP A 139 3.89 -11.82 15.27
C ASP A 139 4.49 -12.63 16.43
N ARG A 140 3.62 -13.09 17.33
CA ARG A 140 4.00 -13.79 18.57
C ARG A 140 3.00 -14.89 18.88
N HIS A 141 3.51 -16.10 19.10
CA HIS A 141 2.69 -17.26 19.45
C HIS A 141 3.23 -17.96 20.70
N PRO A 142 2.41 -18.11 21.76
CA PRO A 142 2.77 -18.97 22.89
C PRO A 142 2.60 -20.43 22.49
N TYR A 143 3.66 -21.23 22.69
CA TYR A 143 3.66 -22.67 22.51
C TYR A 143 4.86 -23.30 23.22
N GLU A 144 4.59 -24.28 24.08
CA GLU A 144 5.63 -25.13 24.66
C GLU A 144 5.90 -26.31 23.72
N LEU A 145 7.16 -26.49 23.31
CA LEU A 145 7.56 -27.65 22.52
C LEU A 145 7.41 -28.93 23.35
N ASN A 146 6.75 -29.93 22.76
CA ASN A 146 6.60 -31.25 23.36
C ASN A 146 7.77 -32.20 23.02
N GLN A 147 8.72 -31.74 22.22
CA GLN A 147 9.89 -32.48 21.76
C GLN A 147 11.05 -31.51 21.54
N ASN A 148 12.26 -31.94 21.89
CA ASN A 148 13.47 -31.17 21.64
C ASN A 148 13.80 -31.18 20.15
N ILE A 149 14.27 -30.04 19.65
CA ILE A 149 14.67 -29.89 18.25
C ILE A 149 16.04 -30.54 18.07
N THR A 150 16.15 -31.48 17.14
CA THR A 150 17.41 -32.14 16.76
C THR A 150 17.71 -31.92 15.27
N GLY A 151 18.82 -32.46 14.77
CA GLY A 151 19.15 -32.35 13.34
C GLY A 151 20.64 -32.47 13.06
N ASN A 152 20.95 -33.10 11.94
CA ASN A 152 22.31 -33.37 11.48
C ASN A 152 22.62 -32.86 10.07
N HIS A 153 21.62 -32.35 9.34
CA HIS A 153 21.80 -31.75 8.01
C HIS A 153 21.09 -30.40 7.93
N ALA A 154 21.73 -29.40 7.34
CA ALA A 154 21.12 -28.10 7.05
C ALA A 154 21.23 -27.76 5.56
N LYS A 155 20.09 -27.35 5.00
CA LYS A 155 19.91 -27.03 3.59
C LYS A 155 19.29 -25.65 3.44
N VAL A 156 19.82 -24.83 2.53
CA VAL A 156 19.35 -23.47 2.24
C VAL A 156 19.06 -23.29 0.76
N GLY A 157 18.02 -22.55 0.41
CA GLY A 157 17.61 -22.28 -0.96
C GLY A 157 16.49 -23.20 -1.44
N ALA A 158 16.70 -23.91 -2.55
CA ALA A 158 15.64 -24.71 -3.18
C ALA A 158 15.30 -25.98 -2.40
N TRP A 159 14.01 -26.32 -2.31
CA TRP A 159 13.52 -27.60 -1.81
C TRP A 159 13.21 -28.55 -2.96
N ASP A 160 12.05 -28.33 -3.60
CA ASP A 160 11.52 -29.06 -4.73
C ASP A 160 11.28 -28.07 -5.89
N LYS A 161 11.23 -28.56 -7.11
CA LYS A 161 11.07 -27.69 -8.28
C LYS A 161 9.83 -26.77 -8.16
N ALA A 162 8.78 -27.21 -7.46
CA ALA A 162 7.50 -26.49 -7.37
C ALA A 162 7.45 -25.33 -6.33
N SER A 163 8.20 -25.40 -5.23
CA SER A 163 8.07 -24.46 -4.10
C SER A 163 9.41 -23.84 -3.64
N SER A 164 10.44 -23.95 -4.45
CA SER A 164 11.78 -23.44 -4.14
C SER A 164 11.89 -21.93 -4.19
N TYR A 165 12.61 -21.35 -3.22
CA TYR A 165 12.86 -19.91 -3.19
C TYR A 165 13.60 -19.41 -4.45
N SER A 166 13.13 -18.28 -5.00
CA SER A 166 13.75 -17.58 -6.12
C SER A 166 14.17 -16.18 -5.70
N GLY A 167 15.47 -15.94 -5.72
CA GLY A 167 16.08 -14.70 -5.26
C GLY A 167 17.44 -14.93 -4.62
N GLN A 168 17.88 -13.96 -3.85
CA GLN A 168 19.17 -13.97 -3.16
C GLN A 168 18.97 -14.18 -1.67
N LEU A 169 19.92 -14.88 -1.05
CA LEU A 169 20.02 -15.07 0.39
C LEU A 169 21.42 -14.68 0.86
N SER A 170 21.48 -14.12 2.07
CA SER A 170 22.73 -13.80 2.76
C SER A 170 22.54 -13.93 4.28
N GLN A 171 23.64 -14.04 5.01
CA GLN A 171 23.68 -14.04 6.48
C GLN A 171 22.72 -15.05 7.14
N VAL A 172 22.58 -16.24 6.56
CA VAL A 172 21.81 -17.32 7.19
C VAL A 172 22.55 -17.83 8.42
N ASN A 173 21.96 -17.63 9.59
CA ASN A 173 22.56 -17.96 10.87
C ASN A 173 21.56 -18.62 11.82
N LEU A 174 22.05 -19.57 12.62
CA LEU A 174 21.28 -20.29 13.64
C LEU A 174 22.01 -20.26 14.99
N TRP A 175 21.29 -19.89 16.05
CA TRP A 175 21.79 -19.84 17.43
C TRP A 175 21.03 -20.80 18.34
N SER A 176 21.72 -21.33 19.35
CA SER A 176 21.15 -22.20 20.39
C SER A 176 20.49 -21.43 21.55
N ARG A 177 20.08 -20.18 21.31
CA ARG A 177 19.42 -19.30 22.29
C ARG A 177 18.44 -18.37 21.60
N ALA A 178 17.47 -17.85 22.35
CA ALA A 178 16.64 -16.75 21.89
C ALA A 178 17.44 -15.42 21.91
N LEU A 179 17.55 -14.75 20.76
CA LEU A 179 18.10 -13.40 20.68
C LEU A 179 17.06 -12.39 21.21
N THR A 180 17.54 -11.34 21.86
CA THR A 180 16.69 -10.24 22.32
C THR A 180 16.25 -9.37 21.14
N LYS A 181 15.16 -8.61 21.33
CA LYS A 181 14.68 -7.63 20.33
C LYS A 181 15.78 -6.64 19.91
N GLN A 182 16.61 -6.20 20.86
CA GLN A 182 17.71 -5.27 20.62
C GLN A 182 18.82 -5.89 19.76
N GLU A 183 19.18 -7.15 20.03
CA GLU A 183 20.16 -7.88 19.20
C GLU A 183 19.63 -8.07 17.77
N VAL A 184 18.36 -8.45 17.62
CA VAL A 184 17.73 -8.62 16.31
C VAL A 184 17.68 -7.30 15.53
N ALA A 185 17.35 -6.19 16.19
CA ALA A 185 17.39 -4.86 15.58
C ALA A 185 18.82 -4.46 15.17
N ALA A 186 19.82 -4.72 16.01
CA ALA A 186 21.21 -4.42 15.69
C ALA A 186 21.73 -5.22 14.47
N LEU A 187 21.31 -6.48 14.31
CA LEU A 187 21.60 -7.29 13.13
C LEU A 187 20.87 -6.77 11.88
N ALA A 188 19.61 -6.37 12.02
CA ALA A 188 18.80 -5.82 10.93
C ALA A 188 19.40 -4.52 10.37
N GLU A 189 19.97 -3.68 11.23
CA GLU A 189 20.57 -2.40 10.89
C GLU A 189 22.07 -2.48 10.56
N CYS A 190 22.64 -3.68 10.48
CA CYS A 190 24.07 -3.91 10.23
C CYS A 190 25.00 -3.25 11.29
N ARG A 191 24.48 -2.91 12.48
CA ARG A 191 25.30 -2.40 13.61
C ARG A 191 26.14 -3.49 14.24
N GLN A 192 25.71 -4.74 14.10
CA GLN A 192 26.42 -5.95 14.50
C GLN A 192 26.36 -7.00 13.39
N SER A 193 27.39 -7.85 13.31
CA SER A 193 27.52 -8.95 12.35
C SER A 193 27.86 -10.27 13.05
N SER A 194 27.19 -10.55 14.18
CA SER A 194 27.41 -11.80 14.91
C SER A 194 27.01 -13.01 14.07
N GLN A 195 27.83 -14.05 14.09
CA GLN A 195 27.53 -15.33 13.45
C GLN A 195 26.80 -16.28 14.41
N GLY A 196 26.03 -17.21 13.84
CA GLY A 196 25.37 -18.29 14.58
C GLY A 196 26.38 -19.27 15.17
N ASN A 197 26.13 -19.75 16.40
CA ASN A 197 26.98 -20.76 17.03
C ASN A 197 26.67 -22.19 16.56
N LEU A 198 25.47 -22.42 16.01
CA LEU A 198 25.07 -23.72 15.42
C LEU A 198 25.34 -23.74 13.91
N ILE A 199 24.86 -22.72 13.21
CA ILE A 199 25.08 -22.51 11.78
C ILE A 199 25.56 -21.08 11.59
N ALA A 200 26.76 -20.93 11.04
CA ALA A 200 27.35 -19.65 10.68
C ALA A 200 27.32 -19.47 9.15
N TRP A 201 27.00 -18.26 8.68
CA TRP A 201 26.98 -17.98 7.25
C TRP A 201 28.36 -18.04 6.62
N GLU A 202 29.37 -17.53 7.33
CA GLU A 202 30.79 -17.65 6.94
C GLU A 202 31.36 -19.07 7.19
N GLY A 203 30.49 -20.06 7.40
CA GLY A 203 30.85 -21.46 7.53
C GLY A 203 31.02 -22.17 6.18
N PRO A 204 31.26 -23.50 6.20
CA PRO A 204 31.50 -24.26 4.98
C PRO A 204 30.15 -24.66 4.34
N TRP A 205 29.84 -24.00 3.22
CA TRP A 205 28.66 -24.27 2.40
C TRP A 205 29.07 -24.86 1.05
N GLU A 206 28.45 -25.97 0.67
CA GLU A 206 28.62 -26.60 -0.64
C GLU A 206 27.45 -26.24 -1.55
N THR A 207 27.76 -25.76 -2.76
CA THR A 207 26.77 -25.41 -3.78
C THR A 207 26.38 -26.64 -4.59
N LEU A 208 25.09 -26.95 -4.63
CA LEU A 208 24.53 -28.05 -5.42
C LEU A 208 23.52 -27.51 -6.44
N GLY A 209 23.80 -27.71 -7.73
CA GLY A 209 22.99 -27.19 -8.84
C GLY A 209 23.42 -25.80 -9.32
N ASN A 210 22.48 -25.03 -9.86
CA ASN A 210 22.73 -23.70 -10.40
C ASN A 210 22.55 -22.63 -9.31
N VAL A 211 23.61 -22.40 -8.54
CA VAL A 211 23.70 -21.35 -7.52
C VAL A 211 24.87 -20.44 -7.88
N SER A 212 24.64 -19.12 -7.95
CA SER A 212 25.71 -18.15 -8.17
C SER A 212 26.15 -17.56 -6.82
N LEU A 213 27.46 -17.36 -6.64
CA LEU A 213 28.05 -16.71 -5.47
C LEU A 213 28.61 -15.35 -5.88
N THR A 214 28.26 -14.33 -5.12
CA THR A 214 28.77 -12.97 -5.25
C THR A 214 29.15 -12.42 -3.88
N GLU A 215 30.08 -11.47 -3.84
CA GLU A 215 30.42 -10.74 -2.61
C GLU A 215 29.89 -9.32 -2.71
N GLU A 216 29.21 -8.88 -1.66
CA GLU A 216 28.60 -7.55 -1.61
C GLU A 216 28.94 -6.84 -0.29
N PRO A 217 29.15 -5.52 -0.28
CA PRO A 217 29.32 -4.76 0.96
C PRO A 217 28.08 -4.88 1.85
N ILE A 218 28.25 -5.17 3.13
CA ILE A 218 27.14 -5.32 4.09
C ILE A 218 26.24 -4.08 4.14
N ASP A 219 26.82 -2.88 4.01
CA ASP A 219 26.08 -1.62 4.01
C ASP A 219 25.06 -1.53 2.86
N LYS A 220 25.38 -2.11 1.70
CA LYS A 220 24.47 -2.17 0.54
C LYS A 220 23.21 -2.97 0.88
N LEU A 221 23.36 -4.09 1.60
CA LEU A 221 22.23 -4.93 2.02
C LEU A 221 21.31 -4.23 3.03
N CYS A 222 21.85 -3.30 3.83
CA CYS A 222 21.09 -2.53 4.81
C CYS A 222 20.47 -1.25 4.25
N GLN A 223 21.12 -0.61 3.27
CA GLN A 223 20.71 0.69 2.75
C GLN A 223 19.80 0.59 1.50
N GLU A 224 19.78 -0.54 0.78
CA GLU A 224 18.98 -0.71 -0.46
C GLU A 224 17.48 -0.45 -0.24
N ALA A 225 16.95 -0.74 0.95
CA ALA A 225 15.55 -0.50 1.29
C ALA A 225 15.13 0.99 1.28
N SER A 226 16.11 1.90 1.37
CA SER A 226 15.94 3.36 1.41
C SER A 226 16.46 4.06 0.15
N GLY A 227 16.95 3.31 -0.84
CA GLY A 227 17.46 3.87 -2.09
C GLY A 227 16.39 4.58 -2.93
N THR A 228 16.83 5.53 -3.75
CA THR A 228 15.99 6.19 -4.77
C THR A 228 16.23 5.52 -6.11
N ASP A 229 15.16 5.03 -6.73
CA ASP A 229 15.20 4.53 -8.11
C ASP A 229 14.96 5.71 -9.06
N TYR A 230 15.71 5.77 -10.16
CA TYR A 230 15.56 6.78 -11.19
C TYR A 230 15.03 6.14 -12.47
N PHE A 231 13.93 6.67 -13.00
CA PHE A 231 13.33 6.27 -14.28
C PHE A 231 13.47 7.38 -15.30
N VAL A 232 13.87 7.06 -16.52
CA VAL A 232 14.19 8.03 -17.57
C VAL A 232 13.25 7.84 -18.75
N PHE A 233 12.54 8.89 -19.13
CA PHE A 233 11.67 8.87 -20.31
C PHE A 233 12.08 9.98 -21.28
N THR A 234 11.88 9.74 -22.57
CA THR A 234 12.18 10.69 -23.65
C THR A 234 10.90 11.22 -24.26
N ASP A 235 10.94 12.43 -24.79
CA ASP A 235 9.86 13.03 -25.57
C ASP A 235 8.60 13.36 -24.72
N PHE A 236 8.79 13.95 -23.53
CA PHE A 236 7.72 14.34 -22.61
C PHE A 236 7.55 15.86 -22.52
N THR A 237 6.30 16.32 -22.44
CA THR A 237 5.99 17.70 -22.00
C THR A 237 6.11 17.81 -20.49
N ALA A 238 6.35 19.02 -19.97
CA ALA A 238 6.49 19.22 -18.53
C ALA A 238 5.24 18.76 -17.73
N PRO A 239 3.99 19.05 -18.15
CA PRO A 239 2.81 18.53 -17.46
C PRO A 239 2.73 17.00 -17.45
N ALA A 240 3.04 16.35 -18.58
CA ALA A 240 3.04 14.88 -18.66
C ALA A 240 4.15 14.27 -17.79
N ALA A 241 5.32 14.91 -17.75
CA ALA A 241 6.45 14.52 -16.90
C ALA A 241 6.07 14.58 -15.41
N PHE A 242 5.50 15.70 -14.96
CA PHE A 242 5.05 15.86 -13.58
C PHE A 242 3.98 14.84 -13.20
N GLN A 243 3.02 14.59 -14.09
CA GLN A 243 1.96 13.61 -13.88
C GLN A 243 2.50 12.18 -13.76
N VAL A 244 3.34 11.75 -14.71
CA VAL A 244 3.88 10.38 -14.72
C VAL A 244 4.83 10.15 -13.55
N CYS A 245 5.73 11.09 -13.24
CA CYS A 245 6.62 10.90 -12.09
C CYS A 245 5.88 10.85 -10.76
N GLU A 246 4.84 11.67 -10.58
CA GLU A 246 3.98 11.61 -9.39
C GLU A 246 3.20 10.28 -9.34
N GLY A 247 2.60 9.86 -10.46
CA GLY A 247 1.91 8.58 -10.58
C GLY A 247 2.81 7.36 -10.40
N LEU A 248 4.13 7.49 -10.61
CA LEU A 248 5.12 6.46 -10.27
C LEU A 248 5.42 6.35 -8.77
N GLY A 249 4.85 7.23 -7.94
CA GLY A 249 5.17 7.38 -6.52
C GLY A 249 6.43 8.19 -6.27
N GLY A 250 6.85 9.01 -7.25
CA GLY A 250 8.05 9.83 -7.21
C GLY A 250 7.79 11.30 -7.56
N TYR A 251 8.82 11.97 -8.05
CA TYR A 251 8.76 13.37 -8.49
C TYR A 251 9.85 13.63 -9.53
N VAL A 252 9.74 14.73 -10.27
CA VAL A 252 10.83 15.24 -11.11
C VAL A 252 11.84 15.93 -10.19
N PRO A 253 13.10 15.48 -10.11
CA PRO A 253 14.09 16.06 -9.21
C PRO A 253 14.59 17.41 -9.71
N THR A 254 14.99 18.26 -8.76
CA THR A 254 15.60 19.56 -9.01
C THR A 254 16.93 19.57 -8.27
N PRO A 255 18.07 19.28 -8.94
CA PRO A 255 19.33 19.07 -8.26
C PRO A 255 19.83 20.35 -7.59
N GLU A 256 19.99 20.34 -6.26
CA GLU A 256 20.47 21.47 -5.47
C GLU A 256 21.99 21.45 -5.28
N SER A 257 22.62 20.31 -5.57
CA SER A 257 24.07 20.12 -5.44
C SER A 257 24.68 19.42 -6.64
N ARG A 258 25.98 19.65 -6.84
CA ARG A 258 26.75 18.97 -7.89
C ARG A 258 26.72 17.44 -7.74
N GLY A 259 26.77 16.92 -6.51
CA GLY A 259 26.74 15.47 -6.27
C GLY A 259 25.38 14.84 -6.63
N GLU A 260 24.29 15.54 -6.39
CA GLU A 260 22.94 15.10 -6.80
C GLU A 260 22.80 15.11 -8.32
N TYR A 261 23.24 16.19 -8.98
CA TYR A 261 23.28 16.26 -10.44
C TYR A 261 24.11 15.11 -11.04
N GLU A 262 25.30 14.84 -10.50
CA GLU A 262 26.15 13.73 -10.96
C GLU A 262 25.46 12.36 -10.76
N THR A 263 24.71 12.17 -9.67
CA THR A 263 23.95 10.94 -9.41
C THR A 263 22.82 10.75 -10.44
N ILE A 264 22.07 11.81 -10.74
CA ILE A 264 20.99 11.79 -11.73
C ILE A 264 21.56 11.50 -13.13
N VAL A 265 22.62 12.20 -13.53
CA VAL A 265 23.27 11.99 -14.83
C VAL A 265 23.83 10.58 -14.96
N GLN A 266 24.40 10.01 -13.90
CA GLN A 266 24.84 8.61 -13.92
C GLN A 266 23.69 7.64 -14.20
N ALA A 267 22.49 7.89 -13.66
CA ALA A 267 21.31 7.08 -13.94
C ALA A 267 20.84 7.23 -15.39
N VAL A 268 20.85 8.46 -15.92
CA VAL A 268 20.54 8.76 -17.33
C VAL A 268 21.51 8.06 -18.27
N ASP A 269 22.82 8.22 -18.04
CA ASP A 269 23.87 7.62 -18.84
C ASP A 269 23.81 6.08 -18.79
N LYS A 270 23.50 5.51 -17.62
CA LYS A 270 23.32 4.05 -17.46
C LYS A 270 22.20 3.53 -18.37
N TYR A 271 21.10 4.26 -18.50
CA TYR A 271 19.98 3.85 -19.34
C TYR A 271 20.25 4.07 -20.85
N LEU A 272 20.88 5.18 -21.21
CA LEU A 272 21.04 5.61 -22.60
C LEU A 272 22.32 5.13 -23.29
N LYS A 273 23.23 4.48 -22.57
CA LYS A 273 24.54 3.98 -23.05
C LYS A 273 24.52 3.26 -24.41
N ASN A 274 23.41 2.59 -24.75
CA ASN A 274 23.28 1.80 -25.98
C ASN A 274 22.42 2.46 -27.08
N ASN A 275 21.71 3.55 -26.78
CA ASN A 275 20.66 4.10 -27.66
C ASN A 275 21.09 5.33 -28.48
N GLY A 276 22.30 5.86 -28.28
CA GLY A 276 22.83 7.00 -29.06
C GLY A 276 22.07 8.32 -28.91
N ARG A 277 21.02 8.38 -28.08
CA ARG A 277 20.24 9.58 -27.76
C ARG A 277 20.88 10.31 -26.58
N GLN A 278 21.16 11.60 -26.77
CA GLN A 278 21.58 12.50 -25.69
C GLN A 278 20.34 13.06 -25.00
N CYS A 279 20.32 13.01 -23.67
CA CYS A 279 19.18 13.38 -22.83
C CYS A 279 19.59 14.54 -21.92
N LYS A 280 20.03 15.61 -22.58
CA LYS A 280 20.45 16.89 -22.00
C LYS A 280 19.96 17.99 -22.95
N PRO A 281 19.12 18.93 -22.49
CA PRO A 281 18.66 19.10 -21.10
C PRO A 281 17.54 18.13 -20.69
N PHE A 282 17.18 18.09 -19.40
CA PHE A 282 16.03 17.34 -18.87
C PHE A 282 15.19 18.20 -17.94
N TRP A 283 13.89 17.93 -17.82
CA TRP A 283 12.96 18.70 -16.98
C TRP A 283 13.40 18.80 -15.52
N ALA A 284 13.29 20.01 -14.95
CA ALA A 284 13.39 20.27 -13.52
C ALA A 284 11.99 20.27 -12.87
N GLY A 285 11.90 19.90 -11.60
CA GLY A 285 10.63 19.83 -10.85
C GLY A 285 10.10 21.17 -10.37
N ILE A 286 10.28 22.24 -11.15
CA ILE A 286 9.92 23.62 -10.77
C ILE A 286 9.09 24.32 -11.86
N THR A 287 8.27 25.27 -11.43
CA THR A 287 7.43 26.12 -12.28
C THR A 287 7.13 27.44 -11.59
N ASP A 288 6.91 28.49 -12.36
CA ASP A 288 6.42 29.80 -11.92
C ASP A 288 5.03 30.13 -12.51
N ASN A 289 4.32 29.13 -13.05
CA ASN A 289 3.01 29.29 -13.69
C ASN A 289 1.91 29.93 -12.80
N GLN A 290 2.11 30.03 -11.49
CA GLN A 290 1.19 30.71 -10.58
C GLN A 290 1.46 32.21 -10.47
N GLU A 291 2.74 32.60 -10.45
CA GLU A 291 3.21 33.96 -10.25
C GLU A 291 4.54 34.11 -10.97
N GLU A 292 4.51 34.83 -12.08
CA GLU A 292 5.65 35.13 -12.94
C GLU A 292 6.90 35.56 -12.14
N GLY A 293 8.04 34.90 -12.40
CA GLY A 293 9.30 35.18 -11.71
C GLY A 293 9.39 34.61 -10.29
N VAL A 294 8.34 33.93 -9.80
CA VAL A 294 8.33 33.23 -8.50
C VAL A 294 8.31 31.72 -8.72
N TRP A 295 9.52 31.14 -8.73
CA TRP A 295 9.70 29.71 -8.96
C TRP A 295 9.37 28.89 -7.72
N THR A 296 8.58 27.84 -7.92
CA THR A 296 8.12 26.93 -6.87
C THR A 296 8.37 25.48 -7.24
N LEU A 297 8.67 24.66 -6.24
CA LEU A 297 8.73 23.21 -6.40
C LEU A 297 7.31 22.67 -6.62
N VAL A 298 7.11 21.91 -7.71
CA VAL A 298 5.81 21.30 -8.03
C VAL A 298 5.32 20.37 -6.91
N LYS A 299 6.25 19.73 -6.18
CA LYS A 299 5.96 18.73 -5.14
C LYS A 299 5.36 19.32 -3.85
N HIS A 300 5.88 20.46 -3.39
CA HIS A 300 5.56 21.02 -2.07
C HIS A 300 5.10 22.48 -2.12
N MET A 301 5.06 23.08 -3.31
CA MET A 301 4.75 24.50 -3.54
C MET A 301 5.65 25.45 -2.73
N SER A 302 6.85 25.00 -2.36
CA SER A 302 7.84 25.83 -1.68
C SER A 302 8.62 26.66 -2.68
N LYS A 303 8.78 27.95 -2.38
CA LYS A 303 9.60 28.88 -3.17
C LYS A 303 11.08 28.49 -3.07
N LEU A 304 11.80 28.64 -4.18
CA LEU A 304 13.25 28.50 -4.23
C LEU A 304 13.84 29.48 -5.25
N GLU A 305 15.13 29.72 -5.14
CA GLU A 305 15.92 30.45 -6.14
C GLU A 305 16.73 29.43 -6.95
N PRO A 306 16.33 29.12 -8.20
CA PRO A 306 17.04 28.15 -9.03
C PRO A 306 18.42 28.65 -9.45
N PRO A 307 19.42 27.77 -9.63
CA PRO A 307 20.73 28.13 -10.15
C PRO A 307 20.64 28.33 -11.68
N TRP A 308 20.14 29.48 -12.08
CA TRP A 308 20.01 29.88 -13.48
C TRP A 308 21.35 29.97 -14.19
N ALA A 309 21.36 29.65 -15.48
CA ALA A 309 22.47 29.93 -16.36
C ALA A 309 22.63 31.45 -16.58
N VAL A 310 23.73 31.84 -17.23
CA VAL A 310 23.93 33.26 -17.56
C VAL A 310 22.84 33.68 -18.54
N ASP A 311 22.23 34.84 -18.27
CA ASP A 311 21.11 35.43 -19.02
C ASP A 311 19.74 34.78 -18.81
N GLU A 312 19.63 33.75 -17.95
CA GLU A 312 18.36 33.10 -17.58
C GLU A 312 17.81 33.60 -16.23
N PRO A 313 16.49 33.56 -15.99
CA PRO A 313 15.44 33.19 -16.95
C PRO A 313 15.09 34.35 -17.90
N ASP A 314 14.85 34.07 -19.19
CA ASP A 314 14.62 35.09 -20.23
C ASP A 314 13.25 35.07 -20.90
N GLY A 315 12.45 34.01 -20.69
CA GLY A 315 11.23 33.75 -21.42
C GLY A 315 9.98 34.44 -20.89
N SER A 316 10.06 35.04 -19.70
CA SER A 316 8.94 35.63 -18.98
C SER A 316 7.70 34.68 -18.95
N ASN A 317 6.48 35.21 -19.11
CA ASN A 317 5.22 34.44 -19.01
C ASN A 317 5.04 33.36 -20.10
N LEU A 318 5.98 33.22 -21.04
CA LEU A 318 5.94 32.18 -22.08
C LEU A 318 6.62 30.88 -21.62
N GLU A 319 7.58 30.98 -20.70
CA GLU A 319 8.45 29.87 -20.32
C GLU A 319 8.32 29.52 -18.85
N ASN A 320 7.14 29.01 -18.50
CA ASN A 320 6.81 28.81 -17.08
C ASN A 320 7.36 27.50 -16.47
N CYS A 321 8.25 26.81 -17.17
CA CYS A 321 8.85 25.53 -16.78
C CYS A 321 10.36 25.63 -16.90
N ALA A 322 11.11 24.79 -16.20
CA ALA A 322 12.57 24.84 -16.25
C ALA A 322 13.20 23.50 -16.63
N VAL A 323 14.39 23.58 -17.22
CA VAL A 323 15.21 22.44 -17.60
C VAL A 323 16.59 22.53 -16.97
N VAL A 324 17.19 21.37 -16.70
CA VAL A 324 18.56 21.24 -16.21
C VAL A 324 19.49 20.98 -17.38
N GLU A 325 20.35 21.96 -17.67
CA GLU A 325 21.36 21.85 -18.73
C GLU A 325 22.70 21.30 -18.22
N GLY A 326 23.02 21.57 -16.96
CA GLY A 326 24.32 21.29 -16.39
C GLY A 326 24.35 21.29 -14.86
N PRO A 327 25.52 21.04 -14.26
CA PRO A 327 25.68 21.11 -12.82
C PRO A 327 25.45 22.54 -12.35
N LEU A 328 24.38 22.77 -11.56
CA LEU A 328 23.96 24.10 -11.10
C LEU A 328 23.77 25.08 -12.28
N LYS A 329 23.17 24.60 -13.38
CA LYS A 329 22.79 25.41 -14.54
C LYS A 329 21.42 25.00 -15.03
N MET A 330 20.46 25.90 -14.88
CA MET A 330 19.08 25.76 -15.35
C MET A 330 18.74 26.86 -16.35
N ALA A 331 17.79 26.56 -17.23
CA ALA A 331 17.17 27.51 -18.15
C ALA A 331 15.65 27.36 -18.01
N ASP A 332 14.90 28.44 -18.20
CA ASP A 332 13.47 28.32 -18.43
C ASP A 332 13.22 27.72 -19.83
N ALA A 333 12.01 27.20 -20.00
CA ALA A 333 11.59 26.55 -21.21
C ALA A 333 10.06 26.55 -21.27
N ARG A 334 9.55 26.49 -22.49
CA ARG A 334 8.11 26.32 -22.71
C ARG A 334 7.63 24.96 -22.24
N CYS A 335 6.60 24.95 -21.40
CA CYS A 335 6.05 23.71 -20.82
C CYS A 335 5.52 22.68 -21.84
N ASP A 336 5.20 23.11 -23.07
CA ASP A 336 4.71 22.26 -24.16
C ASP A 336 5.82 21.64 -25.04
N GLU A 337 7.08 22.00 -24.80
CA GLU A 337 8.21 21.36 -25.46
C GLU A 337 8.37 19.89 -25.06
N GLN A 338 9.02 19.12 -25.93
CA GLN A 338 9.34 17.72 -25.65
C GLN A 338 10.79 17.63 -25.19
N GLN A 339 10.96 17.35 -23.90
CA GLN A 339 12.28 17.15 -23.30
C GLN A 339 12.36 15.78 -22.64
N CYS A 340 13.56 15.44 -22.21
CA CYS A 340 13.78 14.30 -21.33
C CYS A 340 13.20 14.56 -19.94
N VAL A 341 12.72 13.49 -19.30
CA VAL A 341 12.33 13.53 -17.88
C VAL A 341 13.03 12.42 -17.11
N VAL A 342 13.50 12.78 -15.91
CA VAL A 342 13.95 11.82 -14.91
C VAL A 342 12.95 11.83 -13.76
N CYS A 343 12.42 10.67 -13.40
CA CYS A 343 11.56 10.49 -12.23
C CYS A 343 12.39 9.90 -11.08
N ALA A 344 12.54 10.64 -10.00
CA ALA A 344 13.12 10.15 -8.76
C ALA A 344 12.03 9.51 -7.89
N VAL A 345 12.09 8.19 -7.71
CA VAL A 345 11.11 7.44 -6.90
C VAL A 345 11.79 7.04 -5.58
N PRO A 346 11.56 7.79 -4.49
CA PRO A 346 12.15 7.48 -3.21
C PRO A 346 11.51 6.20 -2.69
N ARG A 347 12.34 5.19 -2.38
CA ARG A 347 11.87 3.89 -1.89
C ARG A 347 10.90 3.21 -2.87
N ARG A 348 11.41 2.22 -3.60
CA ARG A 348 10.65 1.36 -4.49
C ARG A 348 9.25 0.95 -3.94
N PRO A 349 8.15 1.43 -4.57
CA PRO A 349 6.81 1.12 -4.13
C PRO A 349 6.37 -0.27 -4.61
N VAL A 350 5.33 -0.78 -3.95
CA VAL A 350 4.65 -2.01 -4.37
C VAL A 350 3.51 -1.64 -5.28
N TRP A 351 3.58 -2.06 -6.53
CA TRP A 351 2.54 -1.83 -7.51
C TRP A 351 1.46 -2.88 -7.41
N LYS A 352 0.19 -2.48 -7.49
CA LYS A 352 -0.96 -3.39 -7.45
C LYS A 352 -1.77 -3.22 -8.73
N LEU A 353 -2.05 -4.34 -9.39
CA LEU A 353 -3.01 -4.42 -10.50
C LEU A 353 -4.38 -4.81 -9.95
N LEU A 354 -5.24 -3.82 -9.72
CA LEU A 354 -6.60 -4.03 -9.26
C LEU A 354 -7.53 -4.25 -10.45
N GLY A 355 -8.59 -5.04 -10.24
CA GLY A 355 -9.52 -5.45 -11.28
C GLY A 355 -9.17 -6.77 -11.98
N ALA A 356 -7.96 -7.31 -11.81
CA ALA A 356 -7.49 -8.53 -12.48
C ALA A 356 -8.18 -9.86 -12.07
N CYS A 357 -9.08 -9.86 -11.05
CA CYS A 357 -9.72 -11.06 -10.47
C CYS A 357 -8.78 -12.22 -10.12
N GLU A 358 -7.51 -11.92 -9.91
CA GLU A 358 -6.52 -12.88 -9.47
C GLU A 358 -6.72 -13.20 -7.99
N ARG A 359 -6.74 -14.50 -7.67
CA ARG A 359 -6.98 -14.98 -6.30
C ARG A 359 -5.82 -14.67 -5.36
N TYR A 360 -4.58 -14.69 -5.87
CA TYR A 360 -3.38 -14.57 -5.07
C TYR A 360 -2.75 -13.19 -5.23
N HIS A 361 -2.42 -12.52 -4.12
CA HIS A 361 -1.77 -11.21 -4.14
C HIS A 361 -0.46 -11.19 -4.94
N ARG A 362 0.32 -12.28 -4.93
CA ARG A 362 1.55 -12.37 -5.75
C ARG A 362 1.33 -12.15 -7.26
N ASN A 363 0.13 -12.47 -7.76
CA ASN A 363 -0.22 -12.32 -9.17
C ASN A 363 -0.69 -10.91 -9.53
N THR A 364 -1.00 -10.09 -8.52
CA THR A 364 -1.42 -8.68 -8.69
C THR A 364 -0.35 -7.70 -8.25
N HIS A 365 0.73 -8.17 -7.61
CA HIS A 365 1.80 -7.31 -7.11
C HIS A 365 2.95 -7.26 -8.11
N PHE A 366 3.43 -6.05 -8.37
CA PHE A 366 4.49 -5.77 -9.34
C PHE A 366 5.56 -4.84 -8.75
N VAL A 367 6.70 -4.80 -9.45
CA VAL A 367 7.78 -3.84 -9.27
C VAL A 367 8.06 -3.17 -10.61
N ALA A 368 8.18 -1.84 -10.61
CA ALA A 368 8.60 -1.08 -11.78
C ALA A 368 10.12 -1.21 -11.95
N LEU A 369 10.56 -1.50 -13.17
CA LEU A 369 11.96 -1.65 -13.54
C LEU A 369 12.21 -0.95 -14.86
N GLN A 370 13.45 -0.54 -15.08
CA GLN A 370 13.89 -0.02 -16.36
C GLN A 370 15.26 -0.61 -16.70
N ASP A 371 15.31 -1.33 -17.81
CA ASP A 371 16.52 -1.94 -18.35
C ASP A 371 16.88 -1.28 -19.70
N PRO A 372 18.17 -1.08 -20.02
CA PRO A 372 18.56 -0.52 -21.32
C PRO A 372 18.09 -1.33 -22.54
N ASN A 373 17.89 -2.64 -22.40
CA ASN A 373 17.49 -3.53 -23.48
C ASN A 373 15.98 -3.82 -23.48
N GLU A 374 15.37 -4.03 -22.30
CA GLU A 374 13.93 -4.33 -22.18
C GLU A 374 13.05 -3.06 -22.04
N GLY A 375 13.65 -1.90 -21.79
CA GLY A 375 12.94 -0.66 -21.53
C GLY A 375 12.26 -0.61 -20.16
N PHE A 376 11.28 0.29 -20.02
CA PHE A 376 10.46 0.38 -18.81
C PHE A 376 9.41 -0.75 -18.79
N LEU A 377 9.33 -1.48 -17.68
CA LEU A 377 8.41 -2.61 -17.51
C LEU A 377 7.98 -2.77 -16.05
N PHE A 378 6.90 -3.52 -15.84
CA PHE A 378 6.51 -4.00 -14.52
C PHE A 378 6.72 -5.50 -14.43
N ARG A 379 7.52 -5.92 -13.46
CA ARG A 379 7.73 -7.34 -13.18
C ARG A 379 6.84 -7.77 -12.02
N GLY A 380 6.04 -8.79 -12.22
CA GLY A 380 5.20 -9.35 -11.17
C GLY A 380 6.02 -10.06 -10.09
N TYR A 381 5.41 -10.26 -8.93
CA TYR A 381 5.97 -11.08 -7.84
C TYR A 381 5.83 -12.58 -8.15
N SER A 382 5.12 -12.91 -9.23
CA SER A 382 4.96 -14.24 -9.81
C SER A 382 5.20 -14.22 -11.33
N ASP A 383 4.40 -14.93 -12.11
CA ASP A 383 4.60 -15.19 -13.54
C ASP A 383 4.22 -14.02 -14.45
N TYR A 384 3.53 -13.02 -13.93
CA TYR A 384 3.03 -11.92 -14.74
C TYR A 384 4.08 -10.84 -14.95
N ARG A 385 4.06 -10.23 -16.14
CA ARG A 385 4.81 -9.02 -16.47
C ARG A 385 3.92 -8.06 -17.24
N ILE A 386 4.20 -6.77 -17.15
CA ILE A 386 3.63 -5.76 -18.03
C ILE A 386 4.78 -5.17 -18.81
N VAL A 387 4.82 -5.46 -20.11
CA VAL A 387 5.93 -5.13 -21.01
C VAL A 387 5.39 -4.33 -22.19
N ARG A 388 6.25 -3.53 -22.81
CA ARG A 388 5.91 -2.77 -24.00
C ARG A 388 6.33 -3.54 -25.26
N GLU A 389 5.42 -3.66 -26.22
CA GLU A 389 5.67 -4.20 -27.55
C GLU A 389 5.23 -3.16 -28.60
N GLY A 390 6.20 -2.47 -29.20
CA GLY A 390 5.92 -1.34 -30.10
C GLY A 390 5.25 -0.17 -29.37
N SER A 391 4.04 0.21 -29.81
CA SER A 391 3.21 1.23 -29.14
C SER A 391 2.37 0.67 -28.00
N ASP A 392 2.20 -0.64 -27.92
CA ASP A 392 1.20 -1.26 -27.07
C ASP A 392 1.82 -1.87 -25.83
N TRP A 393 1.02 -1.95 -24.77
CA TRP A 393 1.39 -2.59 -23.52
C TRP A 393 0.72 -3.95 -23.42
N LEU A 394 1.49 -4.96 -23.06
CA LEU A 394 1.04 -6.33 -22.91
C LEU A 394 1.10 -6.73 -21.44
N TRP A 395 -0.04 -7.12 -20.88
CA TRP A 395 -0.05 -7.91 -19.66
C TRP A 395 0.22 -9.37 -20.04
N TRP A 396 1.44 -9.82 -19.79
CA TRP A 396 2.00 -11.06 -20.31
C TRP A 396 2.20 -12.10 -19.21
N ASP A 397 1.72 -13.32 -19.44
CA ASP A 397 2.04 -14.51 -18.65
C ASP A 397 3.37 -15.10 -19.13
N TRP A 398 4.44 -14.81 -18.39
CA TRP A 398 5.80 -15.16 -18.79
C TRP A 398 6.01 -16.66 -18.89
N ARG A 399 5.39 -17.43 -17.99
CA ARG A 399 5.53 -18.88 -17.93
C ARG A 399 4.82 -19.56 -19.08
N ASN A 400 3.58 -19.18 -19.33
CA ASN A 400 2.76 -19.81 -20.36
C ASN A 400 2.98 -19.19 -21.75
N LYS A 401 3.74 -18.09 -21.84
CA LYS A 401 3.98 -17.32 -23.07
C LYS A 401 2.67 -16.89 -23.74
N GLN A 402 1.74 -16.40 -22.92
CA GLN A 402 0.43 -15.97 -23.38
C GLN A 402 0.16 -14.53 -22.94
N THR A 403 -0.43 -13.74 -23.83
CA THR A 403 -0.97 -12.43 -23.48
C THR A 403 -2.28 -12.60 -22.74
N VAL A 404 -2.45 -11.89 -21.63
CA VAL A 404 -3.68 -11.85 -20.83
C VAL A 404 -4.58 -10.70 -21.30
N ALA A 405 -3.99 -9.53 -21.51
CA ALA A 405 -4.68 -8.36 -22.03
C ALA A 405 -3.69 -7.39 -22.72
N THR A 406 -4.21 -6.55 -23.60
CA THR A 406 -3.45 -5.50 -24.30
C THR A 406 -4.00 -4.12 -23.99
N LEU A 407 -3.14 -3.11 -23.98
CA LEU A 407 -3.47 -1.71 -23.78
C LEU A 407 -2.83 -0.88 -24.90
N SER A 408 -3.65 -0.17 -25.66
CA SER A 408 -3.19 0.65 -26.78
C SER A 408 -2.63 1.98 -26.30
N SER A 409 -1.35 2.24 -26.62
CA SER A 409 -0.58 3.47 -26.39
C SER A 409 -0.40 3.97 -24.95
N GLY A 410 -1.24 3.61 -23.99
CA GLY A 410 -1.20 4.10 -22.60
C GLY A 410 -1.42 5.61 -22.45
N VAL A 411 -1.92 6.07 -21.31
CA VAL A 411 -1.93 7.52 -21.01
C VAL A 411 -0.49 8.00 -20.84
N ASN A 412 -0.10 9.06 -21.57
CA ASN A 412 1.28 9.56 -21.64
C ASN A 412 2.33 8.48 -21.97
N GLY A 413 1.95 7.43 -22.70
CA GLY A 413 2.88 6.37 -23.10
C GLY A 413 3.19 5.32 -22.02
N VAL A 414 2.53 5.37 -20.86
CA VAL A 414 2.77 4.46 -19.72
C VAL A 414 1.48 3.75 -19.26
N PRO A 415 1.58 2.52 -18.70
CA PRO A 415 0.41 1.69 -18.39
C PRO A 415 -0.06 1.87 -16.93
N ILE A 416 0.16 3.05 -16.34
CA ILE A 416 -0.16 3.35 -14.93
C ILE A 416 -1.56 3.97 -14.81
N GLY A 417 -2.17 3.86 -13.63
CA GLY A 417 -3.49 4.44 -13.39
C GLY A 417 -4.63 3.55 -13.90
N ARG A 418 -5.83 4.13 -14.01
CA ARG A 418 -7.03 3.40 -14.48
C ARG A 418 -7.13 3.48 -15.99
N GLN A 419 -6.89 2.37 -16.65
CA GLN A 419 -6.93 2.29 -18.11
C GLN A 419 -7.76 1.08 -18.57
N ASP A 420 -8.25 1.16 -19.80
CA ASP A 420 -9.07 0.11 -20.41
C ASP A 420 -8.19 -0.88 -21.18
N TRP A 421 -8.16 -2.12 -20.69
CA TRP A 421 -7.39 -3.21 -21.27
C TRP A 421 -8.30 -4.13 -22.09
N ARG A 422 -7.91 -4.45 -23.31
CA ARG A 422 -8.60 -5.42 -24.15
C ARG A 422 -8.16 -6.84 -23.80
N LEU A 423 -9.10 -7.68 -23.37
CA LEU A 423 -8.81 -9.04 -22.96
C LEU A 423 -8.48 -9.93 -24.16
N THR A 424 -7.42 -10.72 -24.07
CA THR A 424 -7.05 -11.74 -25.06
C THR A 424 -7.43 -13.15 -24.61
N ARG A 425 -7.98 -13.28 -23.40
CA ARG A 425 -8.54 -14.52 -22.86
C ARG A 425 -9.71 -14.20 -21.91
N PRO A 426 -10.67 -15.12 -21.72
CA PRO A 426 -11.79 -14.88 -20.81
C PRO A 426 -11.31 -14.71 -19.36
N MET A 427 -11.85 -13.72 -18.65
CA MET A 427 -11.47 -13.37 -17.28
C MET A 427 -12.63 -12.67 -16.57
N CYS A 428 -12.83 -12.94 -15.28
CA CYS A 428 -13.89 -12.31 -14.47
C CYS A 428 -15.32 -12.48 -15.03
N GLY A 429 -15.59 -13.55 -15.79
CA GLY A 429 -16.89 -13.73 -16.47
C GLY A 429 -17.07 -12.90 -17.74
N GLN A 430 -16.04 -12.16 -18.18
CA GLN A 430 -15.99 -11.47 -19.47
C GLN A 430 -15.35 -12.34 -20.54
N SER A 431 -15.82 -12.19 -21.78
CA SER A 431 -15.31 -12.95 -22.92
C SER A 431 -14.01 -12.35 -23.48
N GLU A 432 -13.29 -13.14 -24.27
CA GLU A 432 -12.17 -12.62 -25.07
C GLU A 432 -12.63 -11.49 -26.00
N GLY A 433 -11.80 -10.46 -26.15
CA GLY A 433 -12.06 -9.29 -26.98
C GLY A 433 -12.80 -8.16 -26.27
N GLU A 434 -13.42 -8.41 -25.12
CA GLU A 434 -14.04 -7.38 -24.28
C GLU A 434 -12.98 -6.48 -23.60
N THR A 435 -13.37 -5.24 -23.29
CA THR A 435 -12.53 -4.31 -22.54
C THR A 435 -12.82 -4.39 -21.05
N ARG A 436 -11.75 -4.35 -20.26
CA ARG A 436 -11.81 -4.34 -18.80
C ARG A 436 -10.98 -3.19 -18.25
N ARG A 437 -11.59 -2.39 -17.39
CA ARG A 437 -10.92 -1.29 -16.72
C ARG A 437 -10.06 -1.82 -15.57
N LEU A 438 -8.74 -1.74 -15.71
CA LEU A 438 -7.76 -2.17 -14.70
C LEU A 438 -7.06 -0.94 -14.11
N LEU A 439 -6.73 -1.03 -12.84
CA LEU A 439 -5.97 0.02 -12.13
C LEU A 439 -4.59 -0.51 -11.76
N LEU A 440 -3.54 0.07 -12.33
CA LEU A 440 -2.17 -0.20 -11.92
C LEU A 440 -1.66 0.97 -11.06
N THR A 441 -1.52 0.75 -9.75
CA THR A 441 -1.26 1.84 -8.79
C THR A 441 -0.16 1.49 -7.78
N PRO A 442 0.69 2.46 -7.38
CA PRO A 442 1.61 2.31 -6.27
C PRO A 442 0.97 2.71 -4.92
N CYS A 443 -0.29 3.16 -4.90
CA CYS A 443 -0.89 3.76 -3.71
C CYS A 443 -1.01 2.77 -2.52
N PRO A 444 -0.69 3.22 -1.29
CA PRO A 444 -0.93 2.45 -0.07
C PRO A 444 -2.42 2.20 0.19
N ALA A 445 -2.74 1.38 1.19
CA ALA A 445 -4.13 1.02 1.50
C ALA A 445 -5.00 2.20 1.98
N ASP A 446 -4.41 3.18 2.65
CA ASP A 446 -5.12 4.35 3.22
C ASP A 446 -5.24 5.52 2.23
N PHE A 447 -4.94 5.27 0.95
CA PHE A 447 -4.93 6.26 -0.12
C PHE A 447 -5.86 5.82 -1.24
N PHE A 448 -6.56 6.79 -1.83
CA PHE A 448 -7.26 6.61 -3.09
C PHE A 448 -6.28 6.89 -4.24
N SER A 449 -6.26 6.00 -5.22
CA SER A 449 -5.53 6.22 -6.47
C SER A 449 -6.41 7.02 -7.42
N CYS A 450 -5.93 8.11 -7.98
CA CYS A 450 -6.59 8.78 -9.10
C CYS A 450 -6.46 7.93 -10.39
N ASP A 451 -7.15 8.31 -11.46
CA ASP A 451 -7.07 7.63 -12.77
C ASP A 451 -5.68 7.77 -13.39
N ASP A 452 -4.92 8.80 -13.03
CA ASP A 452 -3.51 9.01 -13.40
C ASP A 452 -2.48 8.34 -12.47
N ALA A 453 -2.93 7.52 -11.52
CA ALA A 453 -2.13 6.88 -10.47
C ALA A 453 -1.54 7.79 -9.39
N SER A 454 -1.85 9.10 -9.37
CA SER A 454 -1.54 9.94 -8.21
C SER A 454 -2.32 9.46 -6.98
N CYS A 455 -1.78 9.70 -5.78
CA CYS A 455 -2.34 9.19 -4.53
C CYS A 455 -2.83 10.33 -3.64
N ILE A 456 -4.13 10.35 -3.36
CA ILE A 456 -4.74 11.25 -2.36
C ILE A 456 -5.19 10.44 -1.13
N ARG A 457 -5.43 11.10 -0.01
CA ARG A 457 -5.93 10.41 1.18
C ARG A 457 -7.33 9.88 0.94
N LEU A 458 -7.67 8.74 1.55
CA LEU A 458 -8.97 8.11 1.32
C LEU A 458 -10.16 9.01 1.72
N TYR A 459 -10.02 9.89 2.72
CA TYR A 459 -11.10 10.82 3.12
C TYR A 459 -11.38 11.95 2.12
N GLN A 460 -10.44 12.20 1.20
CA GLN A 460 -10.57 13.21 0.13
C GLN A 460 -11.37 12.69 -1.07
N ARG A 461 -11.73 11.40 -1.06
CA ARG A 461 -12.56 10.80 -2.09
C ARG A 461 -14.02 11.20 -1.83
N CYS A 462 -14.67 11.83 -2.80
CA CYS A 462 -16.08 12.21 -2.73
C CYS A 462 -16.37 13.24 -1.63
N ASP A 463 -15.50 14.25 -1.50
CA ASP A 463 -15.59 15.31 -0.49
C ASP A 463 -16.08 16.66 -1.06
N LEU A 464 -16.56 16.66 -2.32
CA LEU A 464 -17.01 17.83 -3.08
C LEU A 464 -15.88 18.76 -3.53
N LYS A 465 -14.62 18.35 -3.37
CA LYS A 465 -13.44 19.10 -3.81
C LYS A 465 -12.61 18.25 -4.76
N PHE A 466 -12.14 18.86 -5.84
CA PHE A 466 -11.21 18.20 -6.75
C PHE A 466 -9.79 18.27 -6.18
N ASP A 467 -9.31 17.18 -5.61
CA ASP A 467 -7.95 16.96 -5.14
C ASP A 467 -7.09 16.19 -6.17
N CYS A 468 -7.69 15.30 -6.97
CA CYS A 468 -6.99 14.69 -8.11
C CYS A 468 -6.82 15.71 -9.27
N ARG A 469 -5.68 15.66 -9.97
CA ARG A 469 -5.47 16.46 -11.21
C ARG A 469 -6.47 16.12 -12.31
N ASP A 470 -6.80 14.84 -12.41
CA ASP A 470 -7.77 14.29 -13.37
C ASP A 470 -9.23 14.37 -12.87
N LYS A 471 -9.46 14.89 -11.66
CA LYS A 471 -10.79 15.04 -11.03
C LYS A 471 -11.54 13.71 -10.81
N SER A 472 -10.82 12.58 -10.86
CA SER A 472 -11.42 11.25 -10.76
C SER A 472 -11.97 10.94 -9.36
N ASP A 473 -11.47 11.62 -8.33
CA ASP A 473 -11.90 11.61 -6.94
C ASP A 473 -13.31 12.12 -6.69
N GLU A 474 -13.92 12.85 -7.61
CA GLU A 474 -15.32 13.27 -7.50
C GLU A 474 -16.22 12.56 -8.54
N SER A 475 -15.69 11.57 -9.26
CA SER A 475 -16.45 10.78 -10.24
C SER A 475 -16.98 9.48 -9.62
N GLY A 476 -18.24 9.11 -9.83
CA GLY A 476 -18.78 7.81 -9.35
C GLY A 476 -18.95 7.71 -7.82
N CYS A 477 -19.29 8.82 -7.18
CA CYS A 477 -19.49 8.96 -5.73
C CYS A 477 -20.85 8.46 -5.21
N GLN A 478 -21.36 7.37 -5.78
CA GLN A 478 -22.58 6.74 -5.28
C GLN A 478 -22.34 6.21 -3.86
N LEU A 479 -23.25 6.51 -2.93
CA LEU A 479 -23.15 6.08 -1.52
C LEU A 479 -23.70 4.67 -1.30
N VAL A 480 -24.58 4.21 -2.19
CA VAL A 480 -25.30 2.94 -2.04
C VAL A 480 -25.24 2.16 -3.34
N ARG A 481 -24.86 0.88 -3.24
CA ARG A 481 -24.97 -0.08 -4.33
C ARG A 481 -26.11 -1.06 -4.03
N PHE A 482 -27.13 -0.99 -4.87
CA PHE A 482 -28.26 -1.92 -4.84
C PHE A 482 -27.89 -3.22 -5.56
N PRO A 483 -28.11 -4.40 -4.95
CA PRO A 483 -27.95 -5.66 -5.66
C PRO A 483 -28.98 -5.77 -6.80
N PRO A 484 -28.71 -6.52 -7.88
CA PRO A 484 -29.63 -6.64 -9.02
C PRO A 484 -31.04 -7.14 -8.66
N ILE A 485 -31.15 -7.89 -7.55
CA ILE A 485 -32.40 -8.49 -7.06
C ILE A 485 -33.00 -7.64 -5.92
N TYR A 486 -32.55 -6.40 -5.73
CA TYR A 486 -33.08 -5.55 -4.68
C TYR A 486 -34.54 -5.20 -4.95
N ARG A 487 -35.41 -5.60 -4.02
CA ARG A 487 -36.85 -5.33 -4.06
C ARG A 487 -37.22 -4.32 -2.98
N LEU A 488 -37.61 -3.14 -3.45
CA LEU A 488 -38.10 -2.00 -2.68
C LEU A 488 -39.32 -2.32 -1.81
N ASP A 489 -40.17 -3.22 -2.30
CA ASP A 489 -41.41 -3.62 -1.64
C ASP A 489 -41.19 -4.62 -0.50
N LEU A 490 -39.99 -5.20 -0.38
CA LEU A 490 -39.65 -6.10 0.70
C LEU A 490 -39.03 -5.32 1.87
N PRO A 491 -39.48 -5.60 3.12
CA PRO A 491 -38.90 -4.96 4.29
C PRO A 491 -37.40 -5.31 4.42
N PRO A 492 -36.61 -4.44 5.07
CA PRO A 492 -35.21 -4.74 5.39
C PRO A 492 -35.09 -6.07 6.12
N VAL A 493 -34.04 -6.83 5.77
CA VAL A 493 -33.79 -8.15 6.36
C VAL A 493 -32.80 -8.02 7.50
N VAL A 494 -33.04 -8.74 8.60
CA VAL A 494 -32.09 -8.87 9.71
C VAL A 494 -31.06 -9.96 9.38
N ASN A 495 -29.77 -9.65 9.50
CA ASN A 495 -28.70 -10.64 9.36
C ASN A 495 -28.64 -11.56 10.59
N ASN A 496 -29.52 -12.56 10.64
CA ASN A 496 -29.49 -13.59 11.68
C ASN A 496 -28.72 -14.83 11.22
N ARG A 497 -27.64 -15.17 11.91
CA ARG A 497 -26.88 -16.42 11.68
C ARG A 497 -27.69 -17.70 11.96
N ASN A 498 -28.80 -17.59 12.68
CA ASN A 498 -29.58 -18.74 13.17
C ASN A 498 -30.86 -19.05 12.36
N ASN A 499 -31.08 -18.41 11.20
CA ASN A 499 -32.28 -18.62 10.35
C ASN A 499 -33.65 -18.43 11.05
N GLU A 500 -33.68 -17.83 12.24
CA GLU A 500 -34.93 -17.45 12.90
C GLU A 500 -35.39 -16.09 12.38
N SER A 501 -36.66 -16.02 11.96
CA SER A 501 -37.34 -14.78 11.58
C SER A 501 -37.44 -13.87 12.80
N SER A 502 -36.49 -12.95 12.96
CA SER A 502 -36.56 -11.91 13.98
C SER A 502 -37.17 -10.63 13.42
N PRO A 503 -37.97 -9.89 14.21
CA PRO A 503 -38.45 -8.58 13.80
C PRO A 503 -37.28 -7.61 13.57
N LEU A 504 -37.42 -6.70 12.61
CA LEU A 504 -36.43 -5.65 12.35
C LEU A 504 -36.35 -4.72 13.57
N PRO A 505 -35.17 -4.58 14.23
CA PRO A 505 -35.01 -3.61 15.29
C PRO A 505 -35.01 -2.20 14.69
N VAL A 506 -36.04 -1.43 14.99
CA VAL A 506 -36.15 -0.01 14.60
C VAL A 506 -36.10 0.82 15.87
N THR A 507 -35.10 1.70 15.96
CA THR A 507 -35.00 2.68 17.04
C THR A 507 -35.70 3.94 16.60
N VAL A 508 -36.69 4.41 17.37
CA VAL A 508 -37.42 5.64 17.11
C VAL A 508 -37.13 6.63 18.22
N HIS A 509 -36.56 7.78 17.87
CA HIS A 509 -36.38 8.90 18.78
C HIS A 509 -37.38 9.99 18.40
N VAL A 510 -38.24 10.34 19.36
CA VAL A 510 -39.24 11.41 19.20
C VAL A 510 -38.89 12.51 20.20
N ILE A 511 -38.68 13.72 19.68
CA ILE A 511 -38.45 14.92 20.48
C ILE A 511 -39.65 15.83 20.27
N ILE A 512 -40.34 16.19 21.36
CA ILE A 512 -41.41 17.18 21.32
C ILE A 512 -40.75 18.55 21.45
N GLU A 513 -40.82 19.36 20.39
CA GLU A 513 -40.24 20.71 20.38
C GLU A 513 -41.16 21.71 21.09
N SER A 514 -42.47 21.55 20.90
CA SER A 514 -43.49 22.36 21.58
C SER A 514 -44.83 21.62 21.64
N ALA A 515 -45.65 22.02 22.61
CA ALA A 515 -46.99 21.49 22.81
C ALA A 515 -47.95 22.61 23.22
N ASP A 516 -49.14 22.60 22.63
CA ASP A 516 -50.27 23.46 22.99
C ASP A 516 -51.49 22.58 23.29
N VAL A 517 -52.27 22.95 24.31
CA VAL A 517 -53.37 22.12 24.84
C VAL A 517 -54.68 22.91 24.80
N ASP A 518 -55.61 22.44 23.98
CA ASP A 518 -56.96 22.97 23.84
C ASP A 518 -57.93 22.14 24.69
N THR A 519 -58.22 22.61 25.91
CA THR A 519 -59.04 21.87 26.88
C THR A 519 -60.53 21.80 26.53
N PRO A 520 -61.20 22.84 25.99
CA PRO A 520 -62.59 22.73 25.54
C PRO A 520 -62.83 21.68 24.46
N SER A 521 -61.91 21.54 23.52
CA SER A 521 -62.02 20.57 22.43
C SER A 521 -61.37 19.22 22.77
N MET A 522 -60.66 19.13 23.90
CA MET A 522 -59.87 17.96 24.31
C MET A 522 -58.81 17.58 23.27
N HIS A 523 -58.13 18.59 22.70
CA HIS A 523 -57.08 18.43 21.71
C HIS A 523 -55.72 18.92 22.23
N MET A 524 -54.65 18.33 21.69
CA MET A 524 -53.28 18.77 21.93
C MET A 524 -52.57 18.90 20.58
N HIS A 525 -52.00 20.07 20.32
CA HIS A 525 -51.15 20.32 19.16
C HIS A 525 -49.69 20.13 19.58
N VAL A 526 -48.97 19.24 18.91
CA VAL A 526 -47.55 18.97 19.18
C VAL A 526 -46.71 19.21 17.93
N ASN A 527 -45.60 19.91 18.09
CA ASN A 527 -44.54 19.92 17.09
C ASN A 527 -43.49 18.86 17.49
N LEU A 528 -43.18 17.97 16.56
CA LEU A 528 -42.37 16.77 16.81
C LEU A 528 -41.21 16.71 15.82
N ASN A 529 -40.02 16.42 16.33
CA ASN A 529 -38.89 15.94 15.53
C ASN A 529 -38.77 14.43 15.75
N VAL A 530 -38.99 13.66 14.69
CA VAL A 530 -38.98 12.18 14.72
C VAL A 530 -37.81 11.69 13.88
N SER A 531 -36.87 10.97 14.50
CA SER A 531 -35.79 10.28 13.81
C SER A 531 -35.89 8.78 14.01
N MET A 532 -35.65 8.02 12.94
CA MET A 532 -35.68 6.56 12.95
C MET A 532 -34.35 5.99 12.49
N THR A 533 -33.93 4.92 13.13
CA THR A 533 -32.69 4.24 12.81
C THR A 533 -32.93 2.74 12.74
N TRP A 534 -32.53 2.13 11.63
CA TRP A 534 -32.56 0.68 11.42
C TRP A 534 -31.33 0.26 10.61
N GLN A 535 -31.01 -1.03 10.64
CA GLN A 535 -29.92 -1.59 9.85
C GLN A 535 -30.50 -2.28 8.61
N GLU A 536 -29.99 -1.94 7.43
CA GLU A 536 -30.33 -2.61 6.17
C GLU A 536 -29.18 -3.52 5.74
N ALA A 537 -29.41 -4.83 5.83
CA ALA A 537 -28.41 -5.84 5.51
C ALA A 537 -28.22 -6.09 4.00
N ARG A 538 -29.16 -5.66 3.16
CA ARG A 538 -29.17 -5.97 1.72
C ARG A 538 -28.42 -4.96 0.86
N LEU A 539 -27.96 -3.85 1.45
CA LEU A 539 -27.30 -2.76 0.73
C LEU A 539 -25.81 -2.74 1.04
N ASP A 540 -25.01 -2.52 0.01
CA ASP A 540 -23.60 -2.20 0.19
C ASP A 540 -23.45 -0.69 0.17
N PHE A 541 -22.89 -0.13 1.24
CA PHE A 541 -22.54 1.28 1.29
C PHE A 541 -21.13 1.49 0.73
N LEU A 542 -20.97 2.48 -0.12
CA LEU A 542 -19.73 2.82 -0.82
C LEU A 542 -19.36 4.27 -0.50
N ASN A 543 -18.07 4.59 -0.57
CA ASN A 543 -17.55 5.97 -0.46
C ASN A 543 -18.08 6.75 0.78
N LEU A 544 -18.30 6.06 1.91
CA LEU A 544 -18.73 6.73 3.14
C LEU A 544 -17.58 7.60 3.67
N ASN A 545 -17.91 8.84 4.01
CA ASN A 545 -16.99 9.78 4.63
C ASN A 545 -17.13 9.76 6.17
N GLU A 546 -16.07 10.14 6.88
CA GLU A 546 -16.13 10.35 8.34
C GLU A 546 -17.02 11.55 8.68
N ASP A 547 -17.02 12.58 7.84
CA ASP A 547 -17.99 13.66 7.93
C ASP A 547 -19.36 13.19 7.41
N TYR A 548 -20.26 12.90 8.35
CA TYR A 548 -21.62 12.45 8.06
C TYR A 548 -22.45 13.47 7.25
N THR A 549 -22.04 14.74 7.20
CA THR A 549 -22.71 15.75 6.37
C THR A 549 -22.49 15.52 4.88
N LEU A 550 -21.42 14.82 4.52
CA LEU A 550 -21.10 14.41 3.14
C LEU A 550 -21.83 13.10 2.76
N ASN A 551 -22.29 12.31 3.74
CA ASN A 551 -23.07 11.09 3.53
C ASN A 551 -24.57 11.37 3.30
N ARG A 552 -24.90 12.52 2.71
CA ARG A 552 -26.29 12.93 2.46
C ARG A 552 -26.80 12.36 1.15
N TYR A 553 -27.95 11.70 1.25
CA TYR A 553 -28.62 11.09 0.11
C TYR A 553 -29.33 12.14 -0.75
N VAL A 554 -29.07 12.15 -2.07
CA VAL A 554 -29.76 13.05 -3.01
C VAL A 554 -31.12 12.45 -3.37
N SER A 555 -32.16 13.29 -3.44
CA SER A 555 -33.59 12.91 -3.62
C SER A 555 -33.89 11.96 -4.79
N ALA A 556 -33.04 11.93 -5.83
CA ALA A 556 -33.19 11.03 -6.97
C ALA A 556 -33.03 9.55 -6.58
N GLU A 557 -32.21 9.24 -5.57
CA GLU A 557 -31.97 7.88 -5.10
C GLU A 557 -33.03 7.43 -4.05
N LEU A 558 -33.73 8.38 -3.39
CA LEU A 558 -34.83 8.10 -2.44
C LEU A 558 -36.00 7.36 -3.11
N SER A 559 -36.15 7.49 -4.43
CA SER A 559 -37.12 6.74 -5.23
C SER A 559 -36.78 5.25 -5.37
N LYS A 560 -35.56 4.82 -4.98
CA LYS A 560 -35.01 3.47 -5.18
C LYS A 560 -34.63 2.71 -3.89
N GLY A 561 -34.75 3.34 -2.72
CA GLY A 561 -34.54 2.71 -1.40
C GLY A 561 -35.86 2.43 -0.66
N GLY A 562 -36.00 1.25 -0.03
CA GLY A 562 -37.20 0.91 0.74
C GLY A 562 -37.34 1.86 1.93
N SER A 563 -38.42 2.64 1.98
CA SER A 563 -38.65 3.62 3.04
C SER A 563 -39.60 3.05 4.09
N LEU A 564 -39.22 3.11 5.37
CA LEU A 564 -40.16 2.89 6.47
C LEU A 564 -41.08 4.10 6.57
N VAL A 565 -42.39 3.87 6.55
CA VAL A 565 -43.40 4.92 6.67
C VAL A 565 -43.86 4.99 8.12
N PHE A 566 -43.69 6.16 8.75
CA PHE A 566 -44.26 6.42 10.07
C PHE A 566 -45.66 7.00 9.94
N VAL A 567 -46.59 6.42 10.68
CA VAL A 567 -47.99 6.85 10.69
C VAL A 567 -48.37 7.21 12.12
N VAL A 568 -48.76 8.46 12.34
CA VAL A 568 -49.33 8.89 13.62
C VAL A 568 -50.83 8.67 13.56
N MET A 569 -51.32 7.70 14.34
CA MET A 569 -52.74 7.42 14.48
C MET A 569 -53.32 8.15 15.68
N ARG A 570 -54.40 8.91 15.44
CA ARG A 570 -55.22 9.50 16.50
C ARG A 570 -56.08 8.39 17.12
N VAL A 571 -56.01 8.22 18.45
CA VAL A 571 -56.90 7.30 19.16
C VAL A 571 -58.35 7.79 19.00
N GLY A 572 -59.18 7.07 18.24
CA GLY A 572 -60.61 7.34 18.06
C GLY A 572 -61.05 8.05 16.76
N ALA A 573 -60.19 8.23 15.76
CA ALA A 573 -60.59 8.77 14.45
C ALA A 573 -60.29 7.79 13.28
N PRO A 574 -61.10 7.76 12.21
CA PRO A 574 -60.97 6.77 11.13
C PRO A 574 -59.85 7.06 10.12
N SER A 575 -59.15 8.20 10.20
CA SER A 575 -58.11 8.58 9.22
C SER A 575 -56.77 8.95 9.89
N PRO A 576 -55.65 8.33 9.47
CA PRO A 576 -54.31 8.66 9.95
C PRO A 576 -53.75 9.93 9.30
N TRP A 577 -52.85 10.63 10.01
CA TRP A 577 -52.02 11.69 9.43
C TRP A 577 -50.71 11.06 8.92
N LEU A 578 -50.48 11.13 7.61
CA LEU A 578 -49.22 10.69 6.98
C LEU A 578 -48.17 11.79 7.12
N ILE A 579 -47.10 11.52 7.88
CA ILE A 579 -45.91 12.39 7.89
C ILE A 579 -44.95 11.82 6.84
N ASN A 580 -44.88 12.44 5.67
CA ASN A 580 -43.96 12.04 4.60
C ASN A 580 -42.87 13.10 4.40
N LYS A 581 -41.90 13.11 5.30
CA LYS A 581 -40.60 13.79 5.11
C LYS A 581 -39.52 12.88 5.70
N SER A 582 -38.87 12.09 4.84
CA SER A 582 -37.78 11.19 5.20
C SER A 582 -36.47 11.74 4.67
N TYR A 583 -35.53 12.01 5.59
CA TYR A 583 -34.11 12.21 5.26
C TYR A 583 -33.37 11.02 5.86
N VAL A 584 -32.68 10.24 5.02
CA VAL A 584 -31.87 9.11 5.46
C VAL A 584 -30.44 9.60 5.60
N LEU A 585 -29.93 9.61 6.82
CA LEU A 585 -28.51 9.78 7.11
C LEU A 585 -27.89 8.40 7.23
N VAL A 586 -26.83 8.15 6.47
CA VAL A 586 -26.10 6.89 6.53
C VAL A 586 -24.86 7.09 7.38
N THR A 587 -24.72 6.28 8.42
CA THR A 587 -23.56 6.28 9.30
C THR A 587 -22.92 4.90 9.28
N ALA A 588 -21.58 4.85 9.19
CA ALA A 588 -20.85 3.62 9.39
C ALA A 588 -21.01 3.12 10.84
N PRO A 589 -20.92 1.80 11.11
CA PRO A 589 -20.89 1.30 12.47
C PRO A 589 -19.69 1.87 13.22
N THR A 590 -19.94 2.60 14.31
CA THR A 590 -18.89 2.99 15.27
C THR A 590 -18.42 1.73 16.00
N ASP A 591 -17.14 1.41 15.91
CA ASP A 591 -16.52 0.33 16.69
C ASP A 591 -16.69 0.61 18.20
N PRO A 592 -17.30 -0.29 19.01
CA PRO A 592 -17.51 -0.04 20.43
C PRO A 592 -16.25 -0.21 21.28
N THR A 593 -15.05 -0.37 20.69
CA THR A 593 -13.82 -0.65 21.43
C THR A 593 -12.81 0.50 21.39
N GLY A 594 -13.08 1.58 22.13
CA GLY A 594 -12.12 2.66 22.40
C GLY A 594 -12.59 3.55 23.56
N PRO A 595 -11.70 3.98 24.48
CA PRO A 595 -12.11 4.51 25.78
C PRO A 595 -12.74 5.90 25.66
N ASN A 596 -13.83 6.08 26.41
CA ASN A 596 -14.52 7.34 26.68
C ASN A 596 -13.60 8.56 26.69
N CYS A 597 -13.86 9.52 25.80
CA CYS A 597 -13.57 10.93 26.04
C CYS A 597 -14.78 11.79 25.63
N PRO A 598 -15.06 12.89 26.36
CA PRO A 598 -16.38 13.48 26.42
C PRO A 598 -16.65 14.38 25.22
N LEU A 599 -17.88 14.27 24.71
CA LEU A 599 -18.50 15.19 23.76
C LEU A 599 -18.26 16.66 24.18
N SER A 600 -17.49 17.38 23.37
CA SER A 600 -17.39 18.83 23.46
C SER A 600 -18.59 19.48 22.79
N ARG A 601 -19.10 20.53 23.45
CA ARG A 601 -20.34 21.24 23.15
C ARG A 601 -20.34 21.87 21.75
N GLN A 602 -21.49 21.75 21.09
CA GLN A 602 -21.89 22.48 19.89
C GLN A 602 -21.68 23.99 20.04
N ARG A 603 -21.07 24.59 19.01
CA ARG A 603 -21.12 26.02 18.71
C ARG A 603 -22.23 26.22 17.67
N SER A 604 -23.17 27.09 17.99
CA SER A 604 -24.25 27.53 17.11
C SER A 604 -23.72 28.45 16.00
N GLU A 605 -23.93 28.08 14.74
CA GLU A 605 -23.88 29.01 13.61
C GLU A 605 -25.25 29.65 13.42
N ALA A 606 -25.29 30.98 13.50
CA ALA A 606 -26.41 31.81 13.06
C ALA A 606 -26.12 32.25 11.62
N THR A 607 -27.08 32.03 10.72
CA THR A 607 -27.11 32.57 9.36
C THR A 607 -27.43 34.08 9.37
N PRO A 608 -26.87 34.88 8.45
CA PRO A 608 -27.43 36.18 8.12
C PRO A 608 -27.72 36.36 6.61
N SER A 609 -28.79 37.09 6.32
CA SER A 609 -28.96 37.96 5.14
C SER A 609 -30.16 38.90 5.35
N PRO A 610 -30.29 40.03 4.64
CA PRO A 610 -29.30 40.98 4.14
C PRO A 610 -29.61 42.46 4.58
N ASP A 611 -28.76 43.38 4.12
CA ASP A 611 -28.89 44.85 4.06
C ASP A 611 -28.61 45.71 5.31
N GLY A 612 -27.68 46.66 5.13
CA GLY A 612 -27.51 47.84 5.98
C GLY A 612 -26.06 48.31 6.13
N MET A 613 -25.62 49.20 5.24
CA MET A 613 -24.38 49.98 5.37
C MET A 613 -24.31 50.71 6.73
N ILE A 614 -23.10 50.83 7.30
CA ILE A 614 -22.42 52.07 7.76
C ILE A 614 -21.11 51.64 8.47
N GLY A 615 -20.01 52.31 8.13
CA GLY A 615 -18.64 51.91 8.49
C GLY A 615 -18.02 52.55 9.75
N CYS A 616 -16.69 52.50 9.75
CA CYS A 616 -15.71 52.92 10.78
C CYS A 616 -15.57 51.92 11.95
N GLY A 617 -14.38 51.57 12.45
CA GLY A 617 -13.02 52.01 12.20
C GLY A 617 -12.06 51.16 13.07
N THR A 618 -10.78 51.17 12.72
CA THR A 618 -9.66 50.47 13.35
C THR A 618 -9.46 50.83 14.83
N ARG A 619 -9.04 49.85 15.65
CA ARG A 619 -7.92 49.97 16.61
C ARG A 619 -7.56 48.67 17.32
N ASP A 620 -6.24 48.49 17.43
CA ASP A 620 -5.47 47.46 18.11
C ASP A 620 -5.87 47.22 19.58
N CYS A 621 -5.65 45.97 20.05
CA CYS A 621 -4.80 45.64 21.21
C CYS A 621 -5.05 44.19 21.69
N ASP A 622 -4.05 43.33 21.52
CA ASP A 622 -3.72 42.21 22.41
C ASP A 622 -2.90 42.80 23.61
N PRO A 623 -2.62 42.12 24.77
CA PRO A 623 -2.86 40.73 25.13
C PRO A 623 -3.30 40.43 26.59
N ALA A 624 -3.63 39.16 26.82
CA ALA A 624 -3.38 38.37 28.04
C ALA A 624 -4.40 38.31 29.22
N ARG A 625 -4.55 37.05 29.67
CA ARG A 625 -4.93 36.51 31.01
C ARG A 625 -6.41 36.27 31.37
N GLN A 626 -6.68 34.97 31.53
CA GLN A 626 -7.30 34.28 32.67
C GLN A 626 -8.62 34.82 33.26
N GLY A 627 -9.61 33.93 33.37
CA GLY A 627 -10.57 33.96 34.47
C GLY A 627 -12.03 33.80 34.06
N ILE A 628 -12.57 32.62 34.37
CA ILE A 628 -14.00 32.30 34.36
C ILE A 628 -14.71 33.22 35.37
N HIS A 629 -15.70 34.00 34.95
CA HIS A 629 -16.84 34.40 35.79
C HIS A 629 -18.08 34.71 34.94
N THR A 630 -19.17 34.06 35.30
CA THR A 630 -20.54 34.17 34.79
C THR A 630 -21.14 35.54 35.10
N VAL A 631 -21.77 36.20 34.12
CA VAL A 631 -22.67 37.34 34.35
C VAL A 631 -24.01 37.03 33.67
N GLN A 632 -25.05 36.90 34.49
CA GLN A 632 -26.45 36.92 34.06
C GLN A 632 -26.82 38.34 33.60
N CYS A 633 -27.46 38.47 32.43
CA CYS A 633 -28.25 39.64 32.08
C CYS A 633 -29.68 39.23 31.75
N VAL A 634 -30.61 39.76 32.54
CA VAL A 634 -32.06 39.74 32.36
C VAL A 634 -32.41 40.84 31.36
N CYS A 635 -33.17 40.54 30.30
CA CYS A 635 -33.81 41.56 29.48
C CYS A 635 -35.33 41.56 29.73
N ARG A 636 -35.83 42.71 30.16
CA ARG A 636 -37.25 43.09 30.14
C ARG A 636 -37.52 43.83 28.83
N SER A 637 -38.64 43.44 28.21
CA SER A 637 -39.42 44.05 27.11
C SER A 637 -38.66 44.80 26.03
#